data_AF-E3NEL3-F1
#
_entry.id   AF-E3NEL3-F1
#
_cell.length_a   1.000
_cell.length_b   1.000
_cell.length_c   1.000
_cell.angle_alpha   90.00
_cell.angle_beta   90.00
_cell.angle_gamma   90.00
#
_symmetry.space_group_name_H-M   'P 1'
#
loop_
_entity.id
_entity.type
_entity.pdbx_description
1 polymer ?
#
loop_
_entity_poly.entity_id
_entity_poly.type
_entity_poly.pdbx_seq_one_letter_code
_entity_poly.pdbx_strand_id
1 'polypeptide(L)'
;MLRFIFFFICIASGIAVDLTCPANFITQNTPAGEFPAGGSATFPANYNCTIKVCFINFISVLHINFQFQIPVGSVVRLNISNNLFFTTADSFTIQDSFTNMNSNSRIHVTNSLFYLPATTGSIQLKTFSNTTQFYFKWQYIDVTGFPKIQKPTGINSIMSLNLTANTRYQFTSTQGQVAFHTGSVSGYRDQNLEKIYVYDGEDLNAKFLGNLYVFTDKEYVSTGKSLTLVNFYGSPVPSYGIANDYAAISGYDGYSFFVLRNAIEYFTGVTSKAGKESAITVYAIDWDESYIDYIAFKNPNKTGQEVRVNPMTPSETSEQLLTYNVQDFSLNQLPQQILTRIFTVKVYQSDVYLGIWSRPWPKWNNVIAGRTGWIYSPSIWNPRTLVVPQYLNTFNSFAMVKFTFDVFGVTIGTPGDILKVGVNSLDSFALTFNQTTKDTREKDASGTSMTTSFTGTWHSSSFVMQFLVKDYVETTTKSAGKIFDLLVVVLIALKIL
;
A
#
# COMPACT_ATOMS: atom_id res chain seq x y z
N MET A 1 -59.38 57.07 -46.70
CA MET A 1 -59.00 55.79 -47.34
C MET A 1 -58.00 55.11 -46.42
N LEU A 2 -58.45 54.09 -45.71
CA LEU A 2 -57.70 53.33 -44.71
C LEU A 2 -56.91 52.22 -45.46
N ARG A 3 -55.61 52.06 -45.21
CA ARG A 3 -54.89 50.83 -45.59
C ARG A 3 -54.10 50.32 -44.38
N PHE A 4 -54.60 49.20 -43.88
CA PHE A 4 -54.05 48.34 -42.83
C PHE A 4 -52.63 47.88 -43.16
N ILE A 5 -51.71 48.03 -42.21
CA ILE A 5 -50.48 47.26 -42.15
C ILE A 5 -50.70 46.20 -41.07
N PHE A 6 -50.79 44.94 -41.50
CA PHE A 6 -50.82 43.77 -40.62
C PHE A 6 -49.43 43.62 -39.98
N PHE A 7 -49.35 43.83 -38.67
CA PHE A 7 -48.17 43.47 -37.88
C PHE A 7 -48.38 42.03 -37.36
N PHE A 8 -47.69 41.07 -37.99
CA PHE A 8 -47.65 39.69 -37.54
C PHE A 8 -46.79 39.62 -36.26
N ILE A 9 -47.44 39.62 -35.10
CA ILE A 9 -46.77 39.30 -33.83
C ILE A 9 -46.66 37.77 -33.78
N CYS A 10 -45.50 37.25 -34.18
CA CYS A 10 -45.11 35.88 -33.84
C CYS A 10 -44.85 35.81 -32.33
N ILE A 11 -45.87 35.44 -31.58
CA ILE A 11 -45.70 34.99 -30.19
C ILE A 11 -44.96 33.66 -30.28
N ALA A 12 -43.63 33.69 -30.13
CA ALA A 12 -42.87 32.49 -29.85
C ALA A 12 -43.37 31.98 -28.49
N SER A 13 -44.26 31.00 -28.52
CA SER A 13 -44.64 30.20 -27.35
C SER A 13 -43.38 29.50 -26.86
N GLY A 14 -42.69 30.11 -25.90
CA GLY A 14 -41.63 29.46 -25.15
C GLY A 14 -42.22 28.23 -24.48
N ILE A 15 -41.77 27.06 -24.90
CA ILE A 15 -42.12 25.80 -24.25
C ILE A 15 -41.58 25.92 -22.83
N ALA A 16 -42.47 26.03 -21.84
CA ALA A 16 -42.08 26.03 -20.44
C ALA A 16 -41.38 24.69 -20.15
N VAL A 17 -40.17 24.76 -19.59
CA VAL A 17 -39.43 23.55 -19.20
C VAL A 17 -40.20 22.87 -18.07
N ASP A 18 -40.54 21.59 -18.25
CA ASP A 18 -41.17 20.80 -17.21
C ASP A 18 -40.14 20.43 -16.13
N LEU A 19 -40.33 21.02 -14.95
CA LEU A 19 -39.51 20.77 -13.76
C LEU A 19 -40.25 19.87 -12.76
N THR A 20 -41.28 19.13 -13.18
CA THR A 20 -42.03 18.24 -12.30
C THR A 20 -41.19 17.03 -11.89
N CYS A 21 -41.13 16.76 -10.58
CA CYS A 21 -40.46 15.58 -10.07
C CYS A 21 -41.15 14.29 -10.54
N PRO A 22 -40.39 13.26 -10.95
CA PRO A 22 -40.96 11.96 -11.25
C PRO A 22 -41.69 11.39 -10.03
N ALA A 23 -42.93 10.96 -10.24
CA ALA A 23 -43.73 10.29 -9.20
C ALA A 23 -43.40 8.79 -9.09
N ASN A 24 -42.82 8.21 -10.13
CA ASN A 24 -42.49 6.79 -10.22
C ASN A 24 -40.98 6.57 -10.19
N PHE A 25 -40.56 5.38 -9.75
CA PHE A 25 -39.17 4.93 -9.85
C PHE A 25 -38.73 4.91 -11.31
N ILE A 26 -37.51 5.41 -11.56
CA ILE A 26 -36.78 5.18 -12.80
C ILE A 26 -36.29 3.73 -12.75
N THR A 27 -36.60 2.96 -13.79
CA THR A 27 -36.29 1.52 -13.88
C THR A 27 -35.60 1.20 -15.20
N GLN A 28 -35.18 -0.06 -15.37
CA GLN A 28 -34.59 -0.54 -16.62
C GLN A 28 -35.56 -0.45 -17.82
N ASN A 29 -36.87 -0.33 -17.60
CA ASN A 29 -37.85 -0.09 -18.66
C ASN A 29 -37.75 1.32 -19.26
N THR A 30 -37.08 2.24 -18.56
CA THR A 30 -36.68 3.57 -19.02
C THR A 30 -35.15 3.66 -19.02
N PRO A 31 -34.47 2.89 -19.90
CA PRO A 31 -33.05 2.60 -19.80
C PRO A 31 -32.16 3.82 -20.00
N ALA A 32 -32.66 4.87 -20.63
CA ALA A 32 -31.99 6.16 -20.73
C ALA A 32 -33.01 7.28 -20.64
N GLY A 33 -32.57 8.44 -20.15
CA GLY A 33 -33.37 9.64 -20.12
C GLY A 33 -32.58 10.83 -19.57
N GLU A 34 -33.26 11.96 -19.45
CA GLU A 34 -32.68 13.21 -19.01
C GLU A 34 -33.66 14.03 -18.19
N PHE A 35 -33.13 14.88 -17.30
CA PHE A 35 -33.92 15.83 -16.54
C PHE A 35 -33.14 17.13 -16.32
N PRO A 36 -33.77 18.30 -16.57
CA PRO A 36 -35.05 18.48 -17.27
C PRO A 36 -34.99 18.03 -18.74
N ALA A 37 -36.15 17.73 -19.31
CA ALA A 37 -36.23 17.39 -20.73
C ALA A 37 -35.81 18.59 -21.60
N GLY A 38 -34.91 18.36 -22.57
CA GLY A 38 -34.42 19.42 -23.46
C GLY A 38 -33.16 20.15 -22.98
N GLY A 39 -32.60 19.79 -21.81
CA GLY A 39 -31.30 20.29 -21.37
C GLY A 39 -31.29 21.01 -20.04
N SER A 40 -30.23 21.79 -19.82
CA SER A 40 -30.06 22.61 -18.62
C SER A 40 -31.13 23.68 -18.52
N ALA A 41 -31.76 23.78 -17.35
CA ALA A 41 -32.76 24.80 -17.07
C ALA A 41 -32.55 25.41 -15.68
N THR A 42 -32.99 26.66 -15.53
CA THR A 42 -32.95 27.39 -14.27
C THR A 42 -34.12 26.96 -13.39
N PHE A 43 -33.84 26.58 -12.15
CA PHE A 43 -34.85 26.15 -11.18
C PHE A 43 -35.38 27.34 -10.38
N PRO A 44 -36.68 27.35 -10.01
CA PRO A 44 -37.22 28.42 -9.18
C PRO A 44 -36.65 28.34 -7.76
N ALA A 45 -36.65 29.48 -7.05
CA ALA A 45 -36.27 29.53 -5.64
C ALA A 45 -37.18 28.65 -4.78
N ASN A 46 -36.62 28.01 -3.76
CA ASN A 46 -37.30 27.06 -2.87
C ASN A 46 -37.83 25.80 -3.60
N TYR A 47 -37.29 25.48 -4.77
CA TYR A 47 -37.55 24.19 -5.40
C TYR A 47 -36.96 23.10 -4.51
N ASN A 48 -37.83 22.21 -4.08
CA ASN A 48 -37.43 21.00 -3.38
C ASN A 48 -38.18 19.86 -4.03
N CYS A 49 -37.43 18.91 -4.58
CA CYS A 49 -38.03 17.68 -5.09
C CYS A 49 -38.46 16.81 -3.91
N THR A 50 -39.61 17.18 -3.34
CA THR A 50 -40.33 16.46 -2.27
C THR A 50 -41.82 16.73 -2.47
N ILE A 51 -42.54 15.75 -3.01
CA ILE A 51 -44.00 15.86 -3.12
C ILE A 51 -44.61 15.69 -1.73
N LYS A 52 -45.23 16.75 -1.18
CA LYS A 52 -46.07 16.64 0.01
C LYS A 52 -47.37 15.92 -0.38
N VAL A 53 -47.48 14.63 -0.04
CA VAL A 53 -48.76 13.92 -0.11
C VAL A 53 -49.60 14.31 1.11
N CYS A 54 -50.68 15.04 0.89
CA CYS A 54 -51.63 15.38 1.94
C CYS A 54 -52.68 14.26 2.03
N PHE A 55 -52.52 13.33 2.98
CA PHE A 55 -53.63 12.49 3.39
C PHE A 55 -54.48 13.30 4.37
N ILE A 56 -55.80 13.33 4.13
CA ILE A 56 -56.77 13.98 4.99
C ILE A 56 -56.51 13.49 6.44
N ASN A 57 -56.10 14.42 7.31
CA ASN A 57 -55.77 14.27 8.73
C ASN A 57 -54.41 13.65 9.15
N PHE A 58 -53.48 13.38 8.24
CA PHE A 58 -52.06 13.09 8.60
C PHE A 58 -51.11 13.70 7.56
N ILE A 59 -50.32 14.71 7.97
CA ILE A 59 -49.21 15.22 7.14
C ILE A 59 -48.04 14.24 7.29
N SER A 60 -47.94 13.26 6.40
CA SER A 60 -46.67 12.54 6.17
C SER A 60 -45.90 13.25 5.06
N VAL A 61 -44.74 13.84 5.37
CA VAL A 61 -43.84 14.41 4.36
C VAL A 61 -43.10 13.25 3.68
N LEU A 62 -43.67 12.73 2.59
CA LEU A 62 -42.98 11.77 1.74
C LEU A 62 -41.90 12.52 0.94
N HIS A 63 -40.63 12.23 1.21
CA HIS A 63 -39.54 12.85 0.47
C HIS A 63 -39.39 12.15 -0.88
N ILE A 64 -40.13 12.59 -1.91
CA ILE A 64 -40.03 12.04 -3.28
C ILE A 64 -38.81 12.64 -3.99
N ASN A 65 -37.66 11.99 -3.82
CA ASN A 65 -36.45 12.23 -4.60
C ASN A 65 -36.57 11.53 -5.98
N PHE A 66 -35.68 11.83 -6.93
CA PHE A 66 -35.53 10.97 -8.11
C PHE A 66 -35.03 9.61 -7.64
N GLN A 67 -35.84 8.58 -7.71
CA GLN A 67 -35.49 7.26 -7.22
C GLN A 67 -35.23 6.29 -8.37
N PHE A 68 -34.10 5.60 -8.32
CA PHE A 68 -33.71 4.57 -9.27
C PHE A 68 -33.88 3.21 -8.62
N GLN A 69 -34.55 2.30 -9.32
CA GLN A 69 -34.53 0.88 -9.02
C GLN A 69 -33.59 0.22 -10.03
N ILE A 70 -32.47 -0.31 -9.52
CA ILE A 70 -31.37 -0.79 -10.34
C ILE A 70 -31.25 -2.31 -10.13
N PRO A 71 -31.53 -3.13 -11.14
CA PRO A 71 -31.41 -4.57 -11.00
C PRO A 71 -29.95 -4.98 -10.78
N VAL A 72 -29.78 -6.11 -10.11
CA VAL A 72 -28.48 -6.76 -9.94
C VAL A 72 -27.88 -7.05 -11.33
N GLY A 73 -26.56 -6.85 -11.48
CA GLY A 73 -25.89 -6.96 -12.79
C GLY A 73 -26.03 -5.72 -13.67
N SER A 74 -26.60 -4.63 -13.15
CA SER A 74 -26.64 -3.33 -13.84
C SER A 74 -26.14 -2.19 -12.95
N VAL A 75 -25.69 -1.12 -13.59
CA VAL A 75 -25.38 0.18 -12.96
C VAL A 75 -26.04 1.31 -13.74
N VAL A 76 -26.26 2.45 -13.11
CA VAL A 76 -26.77 3.65 -13.78
C VAL A 76 -25.66 4.68 -13.89
N ARG A 77 -25.25 5.01 -15.12
CA ARG A 77 -24.35 6.12 -15.42
C ARG A 77 -25.13 7.43 -15.40
N LEU A 78 -24.69 8.37 -14.58
CA LEU A 78 -25.21 9.73 -14.51
C LEU A 78 -24.19 10.71 -15.09
N ASN A 79 -24.59 11.53 -16.05
CA ASN A 79 -23.81 12.69 -16.50
C ASN A 79 -24.50 13.95 -15.98
N ILE A 80 -23.85 14.69 -15.10
CA ILE A 80 -24.46 15.80 -14.35
C ILE A 80 -23.80 17.12 -14.75
N SER A 81 -24.62 18.15 -14.95
CA SER A 81 -24.23 19.54 -15.16
C SER A 81 -25.06 20.46 -14.27
N ASN A 82 -24.38 21.39 -13.61
CA ASN A 82 -24.91 22.38 -12.70
C ASN A 82 -23.95 23.57 -12.57
N ASN A 83 -24.46 24.68 -12.03
CA ASN A 83 -23.68 25.88 -11.74
C ASN A 83 -23.50 26.12 -10.23
N LEU A 84 -23.51 25.03 -9.43
CA LEU A 84 -23.34 25.14 -7.99
C LEU A 84 -21.90 25.51 -7.64
N PHE A 85 -21.76 26.35 -6.61
CA PHE A 85 -20.50 26.60 -5.94
C PHE A 85 -20.57 26.00 -4.54
N PHE A 86 -19.44 25.52 -3.99
CA PHE A 86 -19.40 24.89 -2.66
C PHE A 86 -19.94 25.79 -1.52
N THR A 87 -20.07 27.09 -1.75
CA THR A 87 -20.56 28.09 -0.80
C THR A 87 -22.06 28.41 -0.93
N THR A 88 -22.77 27.85 -1.91
CA THR A 88 -24.20 28.11 -2.09
C THR A 88 -25.06 27.23 -1.19
N ALA A 89 -26.18 27.77 -0.70
CA ALA A 89 -27.17 26.99 0.04
C ALA A 89 -27.91 25.96 -0.85
N ASP A 90 -27.90 26.18 -2.16
CA ASP A 90 -28.44 25.25 -3.16
C ASP A 90 -27.62 23.95 -3.20
N SER A 91 -28.27 22.81 -3.43
CA SER A 91 -27.61 21.51 -3.37
C SER A 91 -28.14 20.50 -4.39
N PHE A 92 -27.20 19.78 -5.00
CA PHE A 92 -27.41 18.56 -5.77
C PHE A 92 -26.75 17.42 -5.01
N THR A 93 -27.54 16.45 -4.53
CA THR A 93 -27.02 15.38 -3.68
C THR A 93 -27.44 14.02 -4.19
N ILE A 94 -26.48 13.11 -4.31
CA ILE A 94 -26.69 11.72 -4.69
C ILE A 94 -26.60 10.84 -3.45
N GLN A 95 -27.48 9.84 -3.40
CA GLN A 95 -27.46 8.74 -2.46
C GLN A 95 -27.41 7.42 -3.22
N ASP A 96 -26.52 6.52 -2.82
CA ASP A 96 -26.41 5.16 -3.36
C ASP A 96 -26.96 4.12 -2.37
N SER A 97 -26.85 2.83 -2.74
CA SER A 97 -27.33 1.72 -1.93
C SER A 97 -26.54 1.47 -0.64
N PHE A 98 -25.36 2.08 -0.48
CA PHE A 98 -24.49 1.91 0.68
C PHE A 98 -24.63 3.05 1.70
N THR A 99 -24.85 4.27 1.22
CA THR A 99 -25.02 5.49 2.01
C THR A 99 -26.44 5.57 2.58
N ASN A 100 -26.67 5.06 3.78
CA ASN A 100 -27.97 5.21 4.47
C ASN A 100 -28.29 6.68 4.81
N MET A 101 -29.58 7.06 4.77
CA MET A 101 -30.16 8.42 4.90
C MET A 101 -29.79 9.26 6.14
N ASN A 102 -28.91 8.78 7.03
CA ASN A 102 -28.65 9.39 8.34
C ASN A 102 -27.21 9.90 8.52
N SER A 103 -26.33 9.69 7.55
CA SER A 103 -24.99 10.29 7.54
C SER A 103 -24.98 11.50 6.62
N ASN A 104 -24.32 12.58 7.05
CA ASN A 104 -23.98 13.76 6.25
C ASN A 104 -23.09 13.45 5.01
N SER A 105 -23.05 12.20 4.54
CA SER A 105 -22.34 11.71 3.36
C SER A 105 -23.18 11.91 2.10
N ARG A 106 -23.72 13.12 1.92
CA ARG A 106 -24.31 13.52 0.64
C ARG A 106 -23.15 13.87 -0.29
N ILE A 107 -23.07 13.22 -1.44
CA ILE A 107 -22.05 13.55 -2.43
C ILE A 107 -22.47 14.86 -3.08
N HIS A 108 -21.79 15.95 -2.72
CA HIS A 108 -21.96 17.25 -3.37
C HIS A 108 -21.29 17.20 -4.73
N VAL A 109 -22.08 17.08 -5.79
CA VAL A 109 -21.57 16.94 -7.14
C VAL A 109 -21.42 18.31 -7.79
N THR A 110 -20.18 18.76 -7.98
CA THR A 110 -19.84 19.86 -8.87
C THR A 110 -19.49 19.25 -10.24
N ASN A 111 -20.42 19.30 -11.20
CA ASN A 111 -20.25 18.83 -12.60
C ASN A 111 -19.45 17.56 -12.79
N SER A 112 -20.10 16.39 -12.77
CA SER A 112 -19.37 15.15 -12.97
C SER A 112 -20.19 13.99 -13.52
N LEU A 113 -19.42 13.00 -13.96
CA LEU A 113 -19.85 11.62 -14.16
C LEU A 113 -20.02 10.95 -12.79
N PHE A 114 -21.06 10.14 -12.62
CA PHE A 114 -21.26 9.30 -11.44
C PHE A 114 -21.88 7.96 -11.84
N TYR A 115 -21.59 6.88 -11.11
CA TYR A 115 -22.21 5.57 -11.33
C TYR A 115 -23.00 5.14 -10.10
N LEU A 116 -24.32 5.00 -10.24
CA LEU A 116 -25.14 4.40 -9.19
C LEU A 116 -25.05 2.87 -9.29
N PRO A 117 -24.60 2.19 -8.24
CA PRO A 117 -24.60 0.73 -8.19
C PRO A 117 -26.02 0.20 -7.93
N ALA A 118 -26.22 -1.09 -8.17
CA ALA A 118 -27.39 -1.80 -7.64
C ALA A 118 -27.47 -1.65 -6.10
N THR A 119 -28.64 -1.68 -5.46
CA THR A 119 -30.00 -1.98 -5.94
C THR A 119 -30.91 -0.76 -6.05
N THR A 120 -30.55 0.33 -5.37
CA THR A 120 -31.32 1.57 -5.31
C THR A 120 -30.39 2.77 -5.32
N GLY A 121 -30.88 3.88 -5.86
CA GLY A 121 -30.17 5.16 -5.84
C GLY A 121 -31.16 6.30 -5.80
N SER A 122 -30.75 7.46 -5.28
CA SER A 122 -31.59 8.65 -5.38
C SER A 122 -30.82 9.94 -5.62
N ILE A 123 -31.47 10.88 -6.31
CA ILE A 123 -30.98 12.24 -6.53
C ILE A 123 -31.95 13.20 -5.85
N GLN A 124 -31.42 14.06 -5.00
CA GLN A 124 -32.17 15.14 -4.37
C GLN A 124 -31.65 16.49 -4.87
N LEU A 125 -32.60 17.30 -5.34
CA LEU A 125 -32.38 18.67 -5.79
C LEU A 125 -33.06 19.62 -4.81
N LYS A 126 -32.29 20.57 -4.30
CA LYS A 126 -32.79 21.63 -3.42
C LYS A 126 -32.23 22.98 -3.84
N THR A 127 -33.10 23.94 -4.07
CA THR A 127 -32.72 25.34 -4.31
C THR A 127 -33.32 26.22 -3.23
N PHE A 128 -32.57 27.26 -2.86
CA PHE A 128 -32.98 28.43 -2.12
C PHE A 128 -32.95 29.66 -3.04
N SER A 129 -32.03 29.69 -4.02
CA SER A 129 -31.96 30.71 -5.04
C SER A 129 -32.76 30.35 -6.31
N ASN A 130 -33.03 31.36 -7.16
CA ASN A 130 -33.60 31.18 -8.49
C ASN A 130 -32.54 31.27 -9.61
N THR A 131 -31.26 31.10 -9.25
CA THR A 131 -30.13 31.23 -10.18
C THR A 131 -29.48 29.89 -10.53
N THR A 132 -29.88 28.83 -9.82
CA THR A 132 -29.32 27.50 -10.00
C THR A 132 -29.84 26.85 -11.26
N GLN A 133 -28.93 26.21 -11.99
CA GLN A 133 -29.21 25.38 -13.13
C GLN A 133 -28.84 23.94 -12.81
N PHE A 134 -29.72 23.01 -13.15
CA PHE A 134 -29.45 21.59 -13.07
C PHE A 134 -29.79 20.89 -14.38
N TYR A 135 -28.98 19.88 -14.69
CA TYR A 135 -29.21 18.95 -15.76
C TYR A 135 -28.53 17.63 -15.44
N PHE A 136 -29.20 16.51 -15.67
CA PHE A 136 -28.53 15.23 -15.71
C PHE A 136 -29.14 14.26 -16.72
N LYS A 137 -28.30 13.39 -17.26
CA LYS A 137 -28.69 12.25 -18.08
C LYS A 137 -28.42 10.97 -17.33
N TRP A 138 -29.30 9.99 -17.43
CA TRP A 138 -29.06 8.64 -16.91
C TRP A 138 -29.02 7.61 -18.04
N GLN A 139 -28.25 6.55 -17.83
CA GLN A 139 -28.20 5.39 -18.70
C GLN A 139 -27.94 4.13 -17.88
N TYR A 140 -28.80 3.12 -18.03
CA TYR A 140 -28.57 1.77 -17.52
C TYR A 140 -27.51 1.07 -18.35
N ILE A 141 -26.54 0.47 -17.68
CA ILE A 141 -25.44 -0.27 -18.27
C ILE A 141 -25.47 -1.68 -17.67
N ASP A 142 -25.53 -2.68 -18.55
CA ASP A 142 -25.31 -4.07 -18.18
C ASP A 142 -23.81 -4.29 -17.90
N VAL A 143 -23.51 -4.83 -16.73
CA VAL A 143 -22.13 -5.08 -16.27
C VAL A 143 -21.81 -6.57 -16.14
N THR A 144 -22.77 -7.45 -16.45
CA THR A 144 -22.60 -8.91 -16.33
C THR A 144 -21.52 -9.47 -17.27
N GLY A 145 -21.37 -8.86 -18.45
CA GLY A 145 -20.41 -9.23 -19.48
C GLY A 145 -18.99 -8.68 -19.32
N PHE A 146 -18.70 -7.93 -18.25
CA PHE A 146 -17.38 -7.31 -18.08
C PHE A 146 -16.28 -8.37 -17.93
N PRO A 147 -15.10 -8.23 -18.58
CA PRO A 147 -14.01 -9.18 -18.45
C PRO A 147 -13.55 -9.32 -17.00
N LYS A 148 -13.03 -10.50 -16.65
CA LYS A 148 -12.62 -10.84 -15.29
C LYS A 148 -11.12 -11.12 -15.23
N ILE A 149 -10.44 -10.49 -14.28
CA ILE A 149 -9.07 -10.79 -13.86
C ILE A 149 -9.17 -11.35 -12.43
N GLN A 150 -8.65 -12.56 -12.22
CA GLN A 150 -8.67 -13.20 -10.91
C GLN A 150 -7.28 -13.21 -10.29
N LYS A 151 -7.20 -12.88 -9.01
CA LYS A 151 -5.98 -12.94 -8.20
C LYS A 151 -6.24 -13.67 -6.88
N PRO A 152 -5.36 -14.57 -6.43
CA PRO A 152 -5.44 -15.09 -5.08
C PRO A 152 -5.05 -14.00 -4.07
N THR A 153 -5.42 -14.17 -2.80
CA THR A 153 -4.89 -13.39 -1.67
C THR A 153 -3.39 -13.59 -1.48
N GLY A 154 -2.76 -12.70 -0.71
CA GLY A 154 -1.33 -12.70 -0.41
C GLY A 154 -0.48 -11.97 -1.44
N ILE A 155 0.78 -12.37 -1.61
CA ILE A 155 1.80 -11.71 -2.45
C ILE A 155 1.35 -11.51 -3.91
N ASN A 156 0.60 -12.48 -4.45
CA ASN A 156 0.12 -12.46 -5.84
C ASN A 156 -1.09 -11.54 -6.05
N SER A 157 -1.69 -11.02 -4.98
CA SER A 157 -2.78 -10.05 -5.03
C SER A 157 -2.30 -8.64 -5.33
N ILE A 158 -1.03 -8.34 -5.08
CA ILE A 158 -0.50 -6.98 -5.19
C ILE A 158 -0.60 -6.51 -6.64
N MET A 159 -1.13 -5.31 -6.81
CA MET A 159 -1.30 -4.70 -8.12
C MET A 159 -1.47 -3.19 -8.03
N SER A 160 -1.14 -2.51 -9.12
CA SER A 160 -1.53 -1.12 -9.32
C SER A 160 -3.06 -1.00 -9.38
N LEU A 161 -3.60 0.06 -8.77
CA LEU A 161 -5.02 0.40 -8.82
C LEU A 161 -5.39 1.26 -10.03
N ASN A 162 -4.46 1.42 -10.98
CA ASN A 162 -4.77 1.87 -12.35
C ASN A 162 -5.52 0.74 -13.10
N LEU A 163 -6.74 0.45 -12.65
CA LEU A 163 -7.57 -0.62 -13.18
C LEU A 163 -8.04 -0.30 -14.59
N THR A 164 -8.05 -1.31 -15.46
CA THR A 164 -8.68 -1.20 -16.77
C THR A 164 -10.18 -0.92 -16.59
N ALA A 165 -10.68 0.09 -17.30
CA ALA A 165 -12.08 0.45 -17.26
C ALA A 165 -12.97 -0.75 -17.58
N ASN A 166 -14.11 -0.87 -16.90
CA ASN A 166 -15.10 -1.93 -17.15
C ASN A 166 -14.52 -3.36 -17.07
N THR A 167 -13.47 -3.57 -16.27
CA THR A 167 -12.88 -4.88 -16.00
C THR A 167 -13.05 -5.19 -14.52
N ARG A 168 -13.46 -6.43 -14.21
CA ARG A 168 -13.67 -6.93 -12.85
C ARG A 168 -12.40 -7.56 -12.32
N TYR A 169 -11.92 -7.09 -11.17
CA TYR A 169 -10.75 -7.64 -10.47
C TYR A 169 -11.23 -8.42 -9.25
N GLN A 170 -11.25 -9.75 -9.36
CA GLN A 170 -11.71 -10.66 -8.31
C GLN A 170 -10.52 -11.12 -7.47
N PHE A 171 -10.62 -10.97 -6.16
CA PHE A 171 -9.69 -11.50 -5.18
C PHE A 171 -10.32 -12.71 -4.49
N THR A 172 -9.62 -13.84 -4.45
CA THR A 172 -10.14 -15.07 -3.87
C THR A 172 -9.22 -15.61 -2.78
N SER A 173 -9.79 -15.91 -1.62
CA SER A 173 -9.11 -16.56 -0.50
C SER A 173 -9.43 -18.05 -0.46
N THR A 174 -8.45 -18.86 -0.05
CA THR A 174 -8.65 -20.27 0.31
C THR A 174 -8.96 -20.48 1.80
N GLN A 175 -8.85 -19.41 2.60
CA GLN A 175 -8.94 -19.42 4.07
C GLN A 175 -10.20 -18.73 4.61
N GLY A 176 -11.11 -18.30 3.74
CA GLY A 176 -12.36 -17.63 4.13
C GLY A 176 -12.34 -16.18 3.70
N GLN A 177 -12.59 -15.24 4.62
CA GLN A 177 -12.82 -13.84 4.27
C GLN A 177 -11.59 -13.14 3.67
N VAL A 178 -11.84 -12.15 2.82
CA VAL A 178 -10.84 -11.33 2.12
C VAL A 178 -10.87 -9.91 2.68
N ALA A 179 -9.72 -9.41 3.10
CA ALA A 179 -9.52 -8.03 3.48
C ALA A 179 -8.63 -7.32 2.45
N PHE A 180 -8.93 -6.05 2.15
CA PHE A 180 -8.20 -5.29 1.14
C PHE A 180 -7.61 -4.01 1.73
N HIS A 181 -6.33 -3.76 1.46
CA HIS A 181 -5.61 -2.58 1.94
C HIS A 181 -4.95 -1.86 0.77
N THR A 182 -4.73 -0.56 0.93
CA THR A 182 -4.19 0.30 -0.14
C THR A 182 -3.02 1.13 0.36
N GLY A 183 -2.03 1.35 -0.50
CA GLY A 183 -0.92 2.26 -0.25
C GLY A 183 -0.76 3.21 -1.43
N SER A 184 -0.68 4.52 -1.16
CA SER A 184 -0.54 5.53 -2.20
C SER A 184 0.91 5.71 -2.63
N VAL A 185 1.09 5.95 -3.92
CA VAL A 185 2.38 6.33 -4.53
C VAL A 185 2.80 7.74 -4.11
N SER A 186 1.93 8.53 -3.47
CA SER A 186 2.23 9.86 -2.94
C SER A 186 2.61 9.88 -1.46
N GLY A 187 2.46 8.76 -0.74
CA GLY A 187 2.56 8.70 0.72
C GLY A 187 1.34 9.28 1.47
N TYR A 188 0.48 10.04 0.79
CA TYR A 188 -0.77 10.56 1.32
C TYR A 188 -1.96 9.74 0.85
N ARG A 189 -3.07 9.82 1.58
CA ARG A 189 -4.30 9.11 1.20
C ARG A 189 -4.82 9.61 -0.16
N ASP A 190 -5.02 8.67 -1.08
CA ASP A 190 -5.47 8.95 -2.44
C ASP A 190 -6.99 9.08 -2.51
N GLN A 191 -7.49 10.28 -2.81
CA GLN A 191 -8.93 10.54 -2.94
C GLN A 191 -9.53 9.82 -4.15
N ASN A 192 -8.74 9.48 -5.18
CA ASN A 192 -9.25 8.76 -6.36
C ASN A 192 -9.69 7.32 -6.06
N LEU A 193 -9.41 6.79 -4.87
CA LEU A 193 -9.96 5.51 -4.41
C LEU A 193 -11.50 5.52 -4.40
N GLU A 194 -12.15 6.69 -4.36
CA GLU A 194 -13.61 6.80 -4.48
C GLU A 194 -14.17 6.32 -5.83
N LYS A 195 -13.31 6.22 -6.86
CA LYS A 195 -13.67 5.80 -8.21
C LYS A 195 -13.68 4.28 -8.40
N ILE A 196 -13.16 3.52 -7.42
CA ILE A 196 -13.12 2.06 -7.45
C ILE A 196 -14.24 1.53 -6.56
N TYR A 197 -15.11 0.70 -7.12
CA TYR A 197 -16.29 0.16 -6.45
C TYR A 197 -15.98 -1.22 -5.92
N VAL A 198 -16.47 -1.53 -4.71
CA VAL A 198 -16.19 -2.79 -4.01
C VAL A 198 -17.46 -3.62 -3.89
N TYR A 199 -17.37 -4.89 -4.25
CA TYR A 199 -18.47 -5.85 -4.23
C TYR A 199 -18.10 -7.09 -3.40
N ASP A 200 -19.02 -7.52 -2.54
CA ASP A 200 -18.87 -8.65 -1.61
C ASP A 200 -19.17 -10.00 -2.27
N GLY A 201 -18.31 -10.43 -3.20
CA GLY A 201 -18.49 -11.69 -3.89
C GLY A 201 -17.65 -11.83 -5.14
N GLU A 202 -18.03 -12.78 -5.98
CA GLU A 202 -17.26 -13.19 -7.16
C GLU A 202 -17.44 -12.27 -8.37
N ASP A 203 -18.47 -11.43 -8.36
CA ASP A 203 -18.85 -10.57 -9.47
C ASP A 203 -19.61 -9.31 -9.01
N LEU A 204 -20.15 -8.57 -9.99
CA LEU A 204 -20.94 -7.35 -9.77
C LEU A 204 -22.43 -7.64 -9.51
N ASN A 205 -22.83 -8.92 -9.48
CA ASN A 205 -24.13 -9.32 -8.96
C ASN A 205 -24.15 -9.38 -7.43
N ALA A 206 -22.97 -9.40 -6.82
CA ALA A 206 -22.81 -9.37 -5.38
C ALA A 206 -23.24 -8.03 -4.75
N LYS A 207 -23.30 -8.00 -3.42
CA LYS A 207 -23.65 -6.81 -2.66
C LYS A 207 -22.56 -5.74 -2.80
N PHE A 208 -22.95 -4.53 -3.18
CA PHE A 208 -22.06 -3.37 -3.17
C PHE A 208 -21.72 -2.96 -1.73
N LEU A 209 -20.43 -2.72 -1.44
CA LEU A 209 -19.90 -2.36 -0.12
C LEU A 209 -19.37 -0.92 -0.04
N GLY A 210 -19.72 -0.08 -1.01
CA GLY A 210 -19.16 1.26 -1.13
C GLY A 210 -17.96 1.32 -2.07
N ASN A 211 -17.38 2.50 -2.19
CA ASN A 211 -16.13 2.68 -2.91
C ASN A 211 -14.93 2.26 -2.05
N LEU A 212 -13.78 2.09 -2.69
CA LEU A 212 -12.57 1.57 -2.06
C LEU A 212 -12.03 2.52 -0.98
N TYR A 213 -12.24 3.84 -1.15
CA TYR A 213 -11.87 4.84 -0.15
C TYR A 213 -12.59 4.59 1.19
N VAL A 214 -13.92 4.40 1.15
CA VAL A 214 -14.74 4.11 2.33
C VAL A 214 -14.49 2.70 2.86
N PHE A 215 -14.37 1.72 1.96
CA PHE A 215 -14.13 0.33 2.32
C PHE A 215 -12.86 0.18 3.16
N THR A 216 -11.77 0.83 2.74
CA THR A 216 -10.50 0.84 3.48
C THR A 216 -10.53 1.74 4.71
N ASP A 217 -11.27 2.86 4.70
CA ASP A 217 -11.42 3.74 5.87
C ASP A 217 -12.03 3.03 7.08
N LYS A 218 -13.03 2.22 6.80
CA LYS A 218 -13.84 1.53 7.79
C LYS A 218 -13.35 0.12 8.07
N GLU A 219 -12.23 -0.27 7.45
CA GLU A 219 -11.61 -1.59 7.58
C GLU A 219 -12.64 -2.70 7.32
N TYR A 220 -13.51 -2.50 6.32
CA TYR A 220 -14.48 -3.52 5.95
C TYR A 220 -13.79 -4.75 5.37
N VAL A 221 -14.47 -5.88 5.51
CA VAL A 221 -14.01 -7.20 5.10
C VAL A 221 -15.15 -7.87 4.33
N SER A 222 -14.83 -8.70 3.34
CA SER A 222 -15.85 -9.52 2.68
C SER A 222 -16.54 -10.47 3.66
N THR A 223 -17.78 -10.87 3.38
CA THR A 223 -18.49 -11.88 4.17
C THR A 223 -18.07 -13.30 3.79
N GLY A 224 -17.63 -13.49 2.54
CA GLY A 224 -17.21 -14.78 2.01
C GLY A 224 -15.79 -14.76 1.43
N LYS A 225 -15.49 -15.78 0.63
CA LYS A 225 -14.16 -16.03 0.06
C LYS A 225 -13.74 -15.15 -1.13
N SER A 226 -14.54 -14.16 -1.48
CA SER A 226 -14.29 -13.33 -2.65
C SER A 226 -14.65 -11.88 -2.43
N LEU A 227 -13.84 -11.01 -3.02
CA LEU A 227 -14.04 -9.57 -3.07
C LEU A 227 -13.78 -9.12 -4.52
N THR A 228 -14.64 -8.28 -5.07
CA THR A 228 -14.51 -7.81 -6.45
C THR A 228 -14.38 -6.30 -6.51
N LEU A 229 -13.39 -5.81 -7.26
CA LEU A 229 -13.17 -4.40 -7.54
C LEU A 229 -13.48 -4.07 -9.01
N VAL A 230 -14.01 -2.88 -9.27
CA VAL A 230 -14.22 -2.35 -10.62
C VAL A 230 -14.03 -0.84 -10.65
N ASN A 231 -13.41 -0.32 -11.71
CA ASN A 231 -13.34 1.11 -11.99
C ASN A 231 -14.17 1.43 -13.24
N PHE A 232 -15.31 2.09 -13.06
CA PHE A 232 -16.17 2.49 -14.18
C PHE A 232 -15.69 3.77 -14.88
N TYR A 233 -14.88 4.58 -14.20
CA TYR A 233 -14.48 5.91 -14.65
C TYR A 233 -13.28 5.87 -15.61
N GLY A 234 -12.51 4.77 -15.63
CA GLY A 234 -11.30 4.62 -16.43
C GLY A 234 -10.19 5.62 -16.08
N SER A 235 -10.35 6.36 -14.98
CA SER A 235 -9.35 7.31 -14.50
C SER A 235 -8.25 6.59 -13.73
N PRO A 236 -6.99 7.05 -13.84
CA PRO A 236 -5.89 6.50 -13.05
C PRO A 236 -6.10 6.77 -11.56
N VAL A 237 -5.67 5.80 -10.75
CA VAL A 237 -5.62 5.85 -9.29
C VAL A 237 -4.17 5.55 -8.88
N PRO A 238 -3.37 6.57 -8.53
CA PRO A 238 -1.94 6.44 -8.25
C PRO A 238 -1.67 5.77 -6.88
N SER A 239 -2.13 4.53 -6.76
CA SER A 239 -2.06 3.70 -5.57
C SER A 239 -1.87 2.23 -5.95
N TYR A 240 -1.40 1.42 -5.00
CA TYR A 240 -1.40 -0.03 -5.10
C TYR A 240 -2.34 -0.60 -4.04
N GLY A 241 -2.80 -1.82 -4.28
CA GLY A 241 -3.61 -2.57 -3.33
C GLY A 241 -3.06 -3.97 -3.08
N ILE A 242 -3.42 -4.52 -1.93
CA ILE A 242 -3.14 -5.89 -1.51
C ILE A 242 -4.42 -6.49 -0.92
N ALA A 243 -4.73 -7.72 -1.32
CA ALA A 243 -5.77 -8.54 -0.72
C ALA A 243 -5.12 -9.61 0.17
N ASN A 244 -5.48 -9.65 1.44
CA ASN A 244 -5.03 -10.67 2.38
C ASN A 244 -6.19 -11.58 2.79
N ASP A 245 -5.85 -12.80 3.17
CA ASP A 245 -6.73 -13.62 4.00
C ASP A 245 -6.98 -12.89 5.31
N TYR A 246 -8.25 -12.62 5.63
CA TYR A 246 -8.58 -11.85 6.84
C TYR A 246 -8.07 -12.54 8.11
N ALA A 247 -8.16 -13.88 8.18
CA ALA A 247 -7.66 -14.67 9.29
C ALA A 247 -6.15 -14.48 9.55
N ALA A 248 -5.38 -14.12 8.51
CA ALA A 248 -3.94 -13.89 8.65
C ALA A 248 -3.59 -12.52 9.25
N ILE A 249 -4.53 -11.58 9.26
CA ILE A 249 -4.30 -10.21 9.74
C ILE A 249 -5.20 -9.80 10.91
N SER A 250 -6.31 -10.48 11.14
CA SER A 250 -7.30 -10.13 12.17
C SER A 250 -6.79 -10.26 13.61
N GLY A 251 -5.68 -10.97 13.82
CA GLY A 251 -5.03 -11.09 15.12
C GLY A 251 -4.17 -9.87 15.51
N TYR A 252 -3.81 -9.02 14.55
CA TYR A 252 -3.00 -7.83 14.81
C TYR A 252 -3.83 -6.73 15.49
N ASP A 253 -3.19 -5.91 16.31
CA ASP A 253 -3.76 -4.69 16.89
C ASP A 253 -4.02 -3.62 15.82
N GLY A 254 -3.22 -3.65 14.74
CA GLY A 254 -3.45 -2.90 13.52
C GLY A 254 -2.63 -3.49 12.38
N TYR A 255 -3.19 -3.47 11.17
CA TYR A 255 -2.50 -3.87 9.94
C TYR A 255 -2.53 -2.73 8.93
N SER A 256 -1.41 -2.50 8.24
CA SER A 256 -1.35 -1.50 7.16
C SER A 256 -0.50 -1.97 5.98
N PHE A 257 -0.73 -1.35 4.83
CA PHE A 257 0.02 -1.58 3.61
C PHE A 257 0.66 -0.27 3.16
N PHE A 258 1.96 -0.29 2.92
CA PHE A 258 2.72 0.90 2.51
C PHE A 258 3.49 0.67 1.22
N VAL A 259 3.49 1.67 0.34
CA VAL A 259 4.19 1.62 -0.94
C VAL A 259 5.43 2.52 -0.87
N LEU A 260 6.60 1.91 -1.03
CA LEU A 260 7.89 2.61 -1.12
C LEU A 260 8.24 2.92 -2.57
N ARG A 261 8.84 4.09 -2.76
CA ARG A 261 9.44 4.53 -4.02
C ARG A 261 10.68 5.37 -3.72
N ASN A 262 11.53 5.61 -4.71
CA ASN A 262 12.82 6.28 -4.51
C ASN A 262 12.72 7.65 -3.81
N ALA A 263 11.61 8.37 -4.03
CA ALA A 263 11.36 9.69 -3.44
C ALA A 263 10.50 9.66 -2.16
N ILE A 264 9.99 8.50 -1.73
CA ILE A 264 9.11 8.38 -0.56
C ILE A 264 9.61 7.26 0.32
N GLU A 265 10.16 7.66 1.46
CA GLU A 265 10.49 6.78 2.56
C GLU A 265 9.29 6.53 3.47
N TYR A 266 9.33 5.40 4.17
CA TYR A 266 8.47 5.16 5.31
C TYR A 266 9.18 5.66 6.56
N PHE A 267 8.70 6.76 7.14
CA PHE A 267 9.20 7.28 8.41
C PHE A 267 8.02 7.64 9.31
N THR A 268 7.60 6.71 10.16
CA THR A 268 6.44 6.91 11.04
C THR A 268 6.55 6.13 12.35
N GLY A 269 5.78 6.60 13.34
CA GLY A 269 5.54 5.87 14.56
C GLY A 269 4.56 4.72 14.31
N VAL A 270 4.87 3.56 14.88
CA VAL A 270 4.04 2.36 14.87
C VAL A 270 3.87 1.92 16.31
N THR A 271 2.62 1.73 16.71
CA THR A 271 2.28 1.36 18.07
C THR A 271 1.53 0.03 18.08
N SER A 272 1.80 -0.78 19.10
CA SER A 272 1.05 -1.98 19.42
C SER A 272 0.80 -2.08 20.93
N LYS A 273 -0.42 -2.49 21.31
CA LYS A 273 -0.80 -2.73 22.70
C LYS A 273 0.03 -3.83 23.35
N ALA A 274 0.09 -3.81 24.69
CA ALA A 274 0.76 -4.84 25.46
C ALA A 274 0.24 -6.26 25.12
N GLY A 275 1.16 -7.20 24.89
CA GLY A 275 0.84 -8.57 24.48
C GLY A 275 0.26 -8.73 23.07
N LYS A 276 0.24 -7.66 22.25
CA LYS A 276 -0.26 -7.67 20.87
C LYS A 276 0.82 -7.28 19.87
N GLU A 277 0.57 -7.58 18.60
CA GLU A 277 1.41 -7.20 17.46
C GLU A 277 0.65 -6.28 16.53
N SER A 278 1.31 -5.25 16.01
CA SER A 278 0.85 -4.48 14.84
C SER A 278 1.75 -4.82 13.66
N ALA A 279 1.23 -4.84 12.45
CA ALA A 279 1.98 -5.26 11.26
C ALA A 279 1.85 -4.26 10.11
N ILE A 280 2.95 -4.06 9.39
CA ILE A 280 2.99 -3.29 8.15
C ILE A 280 3.61 -4.14 7.07
N THR A 281 2.86 -4.40 5.99
CA THR A 281 3.45 -4.92 4.76
C THR A 281 3.94 -3.76 3.92
N VAL A 282 5.21 -3.82 3.55
CA VAL A 282 5.88 -2.80 2.74
C VAL A 282 6.08 -3.36 1.34
N TYR A 283 5.79 -2.55 0.32
CA TYR A 283 6.00 -2.90 -1.08
C TYR A 283 6.78 -1.83 -1.84
N ALA A 284 7.96 -2.18 -2.33
CA ALA A 284 8.80 -1.32 -3.15
C ALA A 284 8.47 -1.44 -4.65
N ILE A 285 8.20 -0.30 -5.30
CA ILE A 285 7.86 -0.28 -6.74
C ILE A 285 9.07 -0.04 -7.66
N ASP A 286 10.08 0.69 -7.19
CA ASP A 286 11.21 1.13 -8.01
C ASP A 286 12.43 0.18 -7.94
N TRP A 287 12.61 -0.51 -6.80
CA TRP A 287 13.78 -1.35 -6.54
C TRP A 287 13.42 -2.69 -5.93
N ASP A 288 14.21 -3.71 -6.25
CA ASP A 288 14.16 -5.06 -5.66
C ASP A 288 14.88 -5.16 -4.29
N GLU A 289 15.15 -4.01 -3.68
CA GLU A 289 15.77 -3.93 -2.35
C GLU A 289 15.24 -2.76 -1.54
N SER A 290 15.34 -2.89 -0.22
CA SER A 290 15.03 -1.87 0.76
C SER A 290 16.00 -1.94 1.94
N TYR A 291 16.05 -0.87 2.73
CA TYR A 291 16.90 -0.77 3.90
C TYR A 291 16.05 -0.30 5.08
N ILE A 292 16.13 -1.01 6.20
CA ILE A 292 15.70 -0.47 7.50
C ILE A 292 16.89 0.31 8.05
N ASP A 293 16.78 1.62 8.17
CA ASP A 293 17.88 2.49 8.57
C ASP A 293 17.65 3.16 9.93
N TYR A 294 16.42 3.11 10.43
CA TYR A 294 16.05 3.71 11.69
C TYR A 294 15.06 2.84 12.46
N ILE A 295 15.38 2.57 13.72
CA ILE A 295 14.48 1.97 14.71
C ILE A 295 14.72 2.73 16.02
N ALA A 296 13.67 3.30 16.59
CA ALA A 296 13.74 3.92 17.90
C ALA A 296 12.54 3.52 18.76
N PHE A 297 12.81 2.71 19.79
CA PHE A 297 11.84 2.36 20.82
C PHE A 297 11.56 3.59 21.69
N LYS A 298 10.31 4.05 21.72
CA LYS A 298 9.95 5.24 22.52
C LYS A 298 9.96 4.97 24.02
N ASN A 299 9.84 3.71 24.42
CA ASN A 299 9.82 3.29 25.82
C ASN A 299 10.90 2.24 26.10
N PRO A 300 12.20 2.58 25.99
CA PRO A 300 13.29 1.61 26.03
C PRO A 300 13.40 0.84 27.35
N ASN A 301 12.83 1.38 28.44
CA ASN A 301 12.84 0.74 29.76
C ASN A 301 11.81 -0.39 29.90
N LYS A 302 10.90 -0.58 28.94
CA LYS A 302 9.89 -1.66 28.98
C LYS A 302 10.44 -2.92 28.33
N THR A 303 10.46 -4.02 29.09
CA THR A 303 11.01 -5.30 28.63
C THR A 303 10.09 -5.99 27.61
N GLY A 304 10.68 -6.82 26.74
CA GLY A 304 9.94 -7.68 25.79
C GLY A 304 9.42 -6.98 24.54
N GLN A 305 9.79 -5.71 24.32
CA GLN A 305 9.45 -4.98 23.10
C GLN A 305 10.31 -5.43 21.93
N GLU A 306 9.67 -5.68 20.79
CA GLU A 306 10.37 -6.21 19.62
C GLU A 306 9.88 -5.61 18.31
N VAL A 307 10.82 -5.46 17.37
CA VAL A 307 10.55 -5.28 15.94
C VAL A 307 11.00 -6.53 15.23
N ARG A 308 10.09 -7.17 14.50
CA ARG A 308 10.30 -8.44 13.79
C ARG A 308 10.12 -8.21 12.31
N VAL A 309 10.90 -8.89 11.48
CA VAL A 309 10.79 -8.78 10.01
C VAL A 309 10.63 -10.16 9.41
N ASN A 310 9.54 -10.33 8.68
CA ASN A 310 9.21 -11.53 7.93
C ASN A 310 9.25 -11.21 6.43
N PRO A 311 9.68 -12.16 5.58
CA PRO A 311 9.50 -12.01 4.15
C PRO A 311 8.02 -12.17 3.79
N MET A 312 7.60 -11.59 2.66
CA MET A 312 6.24 -11.70 2.12
C MET A 312 5.14 -11.05 2.99
N THR A 313 3.88 -11.38 2.70
CA THR A 313 2.68 -10.87 3.39
C THR A 313 2.28 -11.82 4.53
N PRO A 314 1.44 -11.38 5.49
CA PRO A 314 0.92 -12.28 6.53
C PRO A 314 0.11 -13.47 6.00
N SER A 315 -0.49 -13.37 4.81
CA SER A 315 -1.24 -14.49 4.20
C SER A 315 -0.34 -15.64 3.75
N GLU A 316 0.97 -15.41 3.62
CA GLU A 316 1.94 -16.48 3.49
C GLU A 316 2.53 -16.86 4.85
N THR A 317 2.62 -18.16 5.13
CA THR A 317 3.46 -18.65 6.22
C THR A 317 4.92 -18.44 5.84
N SER A 318 5.63 -17.59 6.60
CA SER A 318 7.06 -17.37 6.45
C SER A 318 7.76 -17.29 7.79
N GLU A 319 8.99 -17.80 7.83
CA GLU A 319 9.84 -17.68 9.01
C GLU A 319 10.29 -16.24 9.21
N GLN A 320 10.39 -15.85 10.48
CA GLN A 320 10.93 -14.55 10.86
C GLN A 320 12.44 -14.53 10.62
N LEU A 321 12.92 -13.51 9.91
CA LEU A 321 14.34 -13.40 9.57
C LEU A 321 15.10 -12.46 10.50
N LEU A 322 14.48 -11.34 10.88
CA LEU A 322 15.13 -10.35 11.74
C LEU A 322 14.32 -10.13 13.01
N THR A 323 15.02 -9.87 14.11
CA THR A 323 14.42 -9.49 15.40
C THR A 323 15.30 -8.45 16.06
N TYR A 324 14.71 -7.33 16.41
CA TYR A 324 15.33 -6.27 17.20
C TYR A 324 14.60 -6.22 18.53
N ASN A 325 15.23 -6.72 19.58
CA ASN A 325 14.71 -6.62 20.95
C ASN A 325 15.23 -5.33 21.59
N VAL A 326 14.38 -4.62 22.30
CA VAL A 326 14.72 -3.35 22.96
C VAL A 326 15.92 -3.44 23.91
N GLN A 327 16.17 -4.60 24.53
CA GLN A 327 17.26 -4.78 25.48
C GLN A 327 18.63 -4.88 24.80
N ASP A 328 18.68 -5.50 23.61
CA ASP A 328 19.92 -5.80 22.90
C ASP A 328 20.12 -4.93 21.65
N PHE A 329 19.14 -4.08 21.34
CA PHE A 329 19.18 -3.24 20.15
C PHE A 329 20.24 -2.15 20.29
N SER A 330 21.05 -2.02 19.24
CA SER A 330 21.99 -0.92 19.05
C SER A 330 21.84 -0.37 17.63
N LEU A 331 21.98 0.95 17.47
CA LEU A 331 21.98 1.60 16.16
C LEU A 331 23.08 1.07 15.25
N ASN A 332 24.14 0.48 15.81
CA ASN A 332 25.19 -0.19 15.06
C ASN A 332 24.70 -1.41 14.26
N GLN A 333 23.47 -1.88 14.49
CA GLN A 333 22.82 -2.94 13.72
C GLN A 333 22.26 -2.44 12.38
N LEU A 334 22.10 -1.13 12.22
CA LEU A 334 21.50 -0.48 11.05
C LEU A 334 22.56 0.26 10.20
N PRO A 335 22.31 0.50 8.90
CA PRO A 335 21.12 0.08 8.14
C PRO A 335 21.12 -1.42 7.87
N GLN A 336 19.97 -2.09 7.84
CA GLN A 336 19.83 -3.50 7.48
C GLN A 336 19.24 -3.65 6.07
N GLN A 337 19.97 -4.28 5.16
CA GLN A 337 19.49 -4.56 3.80
C GLN A 337 18.43 -5.67 3.79
N ILE A 338 17.41 -5.49 2.95
CA ILE A 338 16.31 -6.41 2.69
C ILE A 338 16.23 -6.60 1.17
N LEU A 339 16.51 -7.80 0.68
CA LEU A 339 16.64 -8.11 -0.76
C LEU A 339 15.33 -8.63 -1.34
N THR A 340 14.25 -7.87 -1.17
CA THR A 340 12.96 -8.16 -1.77
C THR A 340 12.18 -6.87 -1.96
N ARG A 341 11.24 -6.90 -2.93
CA ARG A 341 10.23 -5.84 -3.06
C ARG A 341 9.22 -5.85 -1.92
N ILE A 342 9.07 -6.97 -1.21
CA ILE A 342 7.97 -7.14 -0.26
C ILE A 342 8.37 -7.88 1.00
N PHE A 343 8.06 -7.26 2.12
CA PHE A 343 8.25 -7.84 3.43
C PHE A 343 7.25 -7.24 4.42
N THR A 344 7.10 -7.91 5.55
CA THR A 344 6.23 -7.45 6.63
C THR A 344 7.06 -7.17 7.88
N VAL A 345 6.92 -5.95 8.41
CA VAL A 345 7.47 -5.56 9.69
C VAL A 345 6.37 -5.70 10.74
N LYS A 346 6.66 -6.38 11.84
CA LYS A 346 5.76 -6.54 12.98
C LYS A 346 6.37 -5.85 14.19
N VAL A 347 5.54 -5.11 14.92
CA VAL A 347 5.92 -4.42 16.16
C VAL A 347 5.14 -5.07 17.28
N TYR A 348 5.84 -5.69 18.23
CA TYR A 348 5.24 -6.41 19.35
C TYR A 348 5.31 -5.56 20.62
N GLN A 349 4.14 -5.30 21.22
CA GLN A 349 3.96 -4.59 22.49
C GLN A 349 4.79 -3.31 22.68
N SER A 350 4.98 -2.57 21.60
CA SER A 350 5.94 -1.48 21.55
C SER A 350 5.38 -0.25 20.83
N ASP A 351 5.98 0.89 21.12
CA ASP A 351 5.83 2.12 20.34
C ASP A 351 7.19 2.46 19.75
N VAL A 352 7.29 2.40 18.42
CA VAL A 352 8.56 2.45 17.69
C VAL A 352 8.46 3.44 16.54
N TYR A 353 9.47 4.29 16.38
CA TYR A 353 9.69 4.97 15.10
C TYR A 353 10.50 4.09 14.17
N LEU A 354 9.99 3.86 12.96
CA LEU A 354 10.62 3.06 11.92
C LEU A 354 10.95 3.90 10.70
N GLY A 355 12.17 3.73 10.18
CA GLY A 355 12.65 4.29 8.91
C GLY A 355 12.95 3.17 7.91
N ILE A 356 12.32 3.23 6.73
CA ILE A 356 12.48 2.25 5.65
C ILE A 356 12.50 2.94 4.29
N TRP A 357 13.51 2.62 3.48
CA TRP A 357 13.81 3.32 2.23
C TRP A 357 14.10 2.29 1.14
N SER A 358 13.63 2.52 -0.08
CA SER A 358 13.85 1.62 -1.22
C SER A 358 14.68 2.31 -2.30
N ARG A 359 16.01 2.23 -2.15
CA ARG A 359 17.05 2.63 -3.12
C ARG A 359 18.42 2.16 -2.64
N PRO A 360 19.40 1.98 -3.54
CA PRO A 360 20.77 1.69 -3.15
C PRO A 360 21.30 2.68 -2.13
N TRP A 361 21.85 2.17 -1.02
CA TRP A 361 22.20 2.99 0.11
C TRP A 361 23.70 2.96 0.43
N PRO A 362 24.45 4.07 0.23
CA PRO A 362 25.90 4.09 0.45
C PRO A 362 26.35 3.75 1.89
N LYS A 363 25.60 4.14 2.93
CA LYS A 363 25.89 3.75 4.34
C LYS A 363 25.75 2.25 4.63
N TRP A 364 25.11 1.45 3.77
CA TRP A 364 25.16 -0.01 3.92
C TRP A 364 26.55 -0.53 3.56
N ASN A 365 27.11 -0.01 2.47
CA ASN A 365 28.44 -0.38 2.00
C ASN A 365 29.57 0.30 2.78
N ASN A 366 29.38 1.53 3.28
CA ASN A 366 30.39 2.23 4.05
C ASN A 366 30.28 1.88 5.52
N VAL A 367 31.21 1.05 6.01
CA VAL A 367 31.21 0.53 7.36
C VAL A 367 32.27 1.21 8.23
N ILE A 368 32.00 1.24 9.54
CA ILE A 368 32.91 1.69 10.58
C ILE A 368 33.01 0.62 11.66
N ALA A 369 34.04 0.70 12.50
CA ALA A 369 34.16 -0.15 13.68
C ALA A 369 32.89 -0.05 14.56
N GLY A 370 32.44 -1.18 15.08
CA GLY A 370 31.20 -1.36 15.81
C GLY A 370 30.02 -1.83 14.95
N ARG A 371 30.03 -1.66 13.63
CA ARG A 371 28.93 -2.06 12.73
C ARG A 371 28.74 -3.59 12.76
N THR A 372 27.51 -4.07 12.91
CA THR A 372 27.17 -5.51 12.88
C THR A 372 25.82 -5.77 12.24
N GLY A 373 25.63 -6.87 11.52
CA GLY A 373 24.31 -7.15 10.94
C GLY A 373 24.22 -8.50 10.29
N TRP A 374 23.09 -8.73 9.64
CA TRP A 374 22.81 -9.97 8.94
C TRP A 374 22.82 -9.77 7.43
N ILE A 375 23.24 -10.80 6.72
CA ILE A 375 23.15 -10.90 5.27
C ILE A 375 22.44 -12.21 4.98
N TYR A 376 21.26 -12.09 4.37
CA TYR A 376 20.47 -13.20 3.87
C TYR A 376 20.52 -13.18 2.34
N SER A 377 20.67 -14.34 1.70
CA SER A 377 20.58 -14.42 0.25
C SER A 377 19.20 -13.96 -0.27
N PRO A 378 19.12 -13.45 -1.52
CA PRO A 378 17.85 -13.08 -2.15
C PRO A 378 16.77 -14.18 -2.10
N SER A 379 17.16 -15.45 -2.19
CA SER A 379 16.26 -16.60 -2.11
C SER A 379 15.54 -16.75 -0.76
N ILE A 380 16.19 -16.38 0.34
CA ILE A 380 15.59 -16.43 1.69
C ILE A 380 14.51 -15.34 1.83
N TRP A 381 14.78 -14.16 1.27
CA TRP A 381 13.80 -13.07 1.22
C TRP A 381 12.63 -13.35 0.25
N ASN A 382 12.86 -14.18 -0.78
CA ASN A 382 11.88 -14.47 -1.84
C ASN A 382 11.65 -15.98 -1.99
N PRO A 383 11.12 -16.68 -0.97
CA PRO A 383 11.06 -18.15 -0.96
C PRO A 383 10.10 -18.75 -2.00
N ARG A 384 9.23 -17.92 -2.61
CA ARG A 384 8.29 -18.34 -3.68
C ARG A 384 8.74 -17.96 -5.09
N THR A 385 9.87 -17.25 -5.22
CA THR A 385 10.39 -16.83 -6.52
C THR A 385 11.39 -17.86 -7.00
N LEU A 386 11.08 -18.55 -8.11
CA LEU A 386 11.90 -19.64 -8.64
C LEU A 386 13.35 -19.21 -8.94
N VAL A 387 13.50 -18.03 -9.56
CA VAL A 387 14.80 -17.45 -9.93
C VAL A 387 14.96 -16.10 -9.25
N VAL A 388 16.04 -15.95 -8.50
CA VAL A 388 16.43 -14.72 -7.80
C VAL A 388 17.76 -14.20 -8.35
N PRO A 389 18.06 -12.89 -8.20
CA PRO A 389 19.35 -12.35 -8.62
C PRO A 389 20.50 -12.95 -7.79
N GLN A 390 21.70 -12.94 -8.37
CA GLN A 390 22.92 -13.24 -7.63
C GLN A 390 23.15 -12.18 -6.54
N TYR A 391 23.81 -12.58 -5.46
CA TYR A 391 24.21 -11.63 -4.42
C TYR A 391 25.65 -11.19 -4.63
N LEU A 392 25.86 -9.88 -4.61
CA LEU A 392 27.18 -9.26 -4.59
C LEU A 392 27.11 -8.00 -3.73
N ASN A 393 27.98 -7.92 -2.73
CA ASN A 393 28.13 -6.72 -1.92
C ASN A 393 29.59 -6.52 -1.51
N THR A 394 30.03 -5.27 -1.49
CA THR A 394 31.33 -4.88 -0.93
C THR A 394 31.12 -3.87 0.18
N PHE A 395 31.59 -4.20 1.37
CA PHE A 395 31.78 -3.25 2.46
C PHE A 395 33.14 -2.56 2.31
N ASN A 396 33.17 -1.25 2.54
CA ASN A 396 34.35 -0.40 2.48
C ASN A 396 34.50 0.35 3.80
N SER A 397 35.72 0.45 4.28
CA SER A 397 36.11 1.23 5.46
C SER A 397 37.23 2.20 5.07
N PHE A 398 37.16 3.42 5.59
CA PHE A 398 38.22 4.43 5.41
C PHE A 398 39.48 4.12 6.22
N ALA A 399 39.36 3.29 7.26
CA ALA A 399 40.47 2.84 8.09
C ALA A 399 40.64 1.33 7.98
N MET A 400 41.83 0.84 8.31
CA MET A 400 42.04 -0.59 8.50
C MET A 400 41.18 -1.06 9.66
N VAL A 401 40.34 -2.07 9.42
CA VAL A 401 39.43 -2.66 10.39
C VAL A 401 39.58 -4.16 10.39
N LYS A 402 39.07 -4.81 11.43
CA LYS A 402 38.96 -6.25 11.51
C LYS A 402 37.52 -6.66 11.19
N PHE A 403 37.32 -7.32 10.05
CA PHE A 403 36.05 -7.95 9.70
C PHE A 403 35.97 -9.31 10.38
N THR A 404 34.93 -9.54 11.18
CA THR A 404 34.53 -10.86 11.68
C THR A 404 33.22 -11.23 11.02
N PHE A 405 33.10 -12.45 10.51
CA PHE A 405 31.89 -12.94 9.88
C PHE A 405 31.66 -14.43 10.16
N ASP A 406 30.39 -14.74 10.38
CA ASP A 406 29.90 -16.07 10.74
C ASP A 406 28.91 -16.52 9.67
N VAL A 407 29.26 -17.56 8.93
CA VAL A 407 28.35 -18.17 7.95
C VAL A 407 27.63 -19.33 8.64
N PHE A 408 26.34 -19.17 8.92
CA PHE A 408 25.53 -20.15 9.65
C PHE A 408 25.05 -21.33 8.78
N GLY A 409 25.01 -21.14 7.47
CA GLY A 409 24.64 -22.18 6.54
C GLY A 409 24.72 -21.72 5.09
N VAL A 410 25.04 -22.67 4.22
CA VAL A 410 25.06 -22.49 2.77
C VAL A 410 24.36 -23.69 2.16
N THR A 411 23.37 -23.45 1.31
CA THR A 411 22.76 -24.47 0.47
C THR A 411 23.12 -24.19 -0.98
N ILE A 412 23.79 -25.15 -1.61
CA ILE A 412 24.11 -25.15 -3.04
C ILE A 412 23.00 -25.93 -3.75
N GLY A 413 22.03 -25.22 -4.30
CA GLY A 413 20.87 -25.80 -4.96
C GLY A 413 21.13 -26.20 -6.42
N THR A 414 22.07 -25.54 -7.09
CA THR A 414 22.49 -25.86 -8.46
C THR A 414 23.99 -26.19 -8.51
N PRO A 415 24.40 -27.28 -9.20
CA PRO A 415 25.82 -27.58 -9.38
C PRO A 415 26.58 -26.40 -9.99
N GLY A 416 27.67 -25.99 -9.34
CA GLY A 416 28.48 -24.86 -9.76
C GLY A 416 28.18 -23.54 -9.04
N ASP A 417 27.14 -23.48 -8.18
CA ASP A 417 26.95 -22.32 -7.30
C ASP A 417 28.07 -22.23 -6.26
N ILE A 418 28.53 -21.01 -5.96
CA ILE A 418 29.63 -20.77 -5.03
C ILE A 418 29.32 -19.54 -4.17
N LEU A 419 29.53 -19.66 -2.85
CA LEU A 419 29.65 -18.54 -1.93
C LEU A 419 31.14 -18.22 -1.71
N LYS A 420 31.51 -16.95 -1.87
CA LYS A 420 32.87 -16.46 -1.62
C LYS A 420 32.83 -15.21 -0.73
N VAL A 421 33.73 -15.16 0.25
CA VAL A 421 33.99 -13.98 1.08
C VAL A 421 35.47 -13.67 1.00
N GLY A 422 35.81 -12.47 0.51
CA GLY A 422 37.18 -11.98 0.38
C GLY A 422 37.37 -10.69 1.16
N VAL A 423 38.58 -10.46 1.66
CA VAL A 423 39.00 -9.19 2.29
C VAL A 423 40.12 -8.58 1.46
N ASN A 424 40.00 -7.29 1.14
CA ASN A 424 40.81 -6.51 0.20
C ASN A 424 40.74 -6.96 -1.28
N SER A 425 40.52 -8.26 -1.56
CA SER A 425 40.35 -8.77 -2.91
C SER A 425 39.44 -10.01 -2.94
N LEU A 426 38.69 -10.16 -4.04
CA LEU A 426 38.00 -11.41 -4.40
C LEU A 426 38.93 -12.43 -5.05
N ASP A 427 40.23 -12.18 -5.20
CA ASP A 427 41.20 -13.17 -5.67
C ASP A 427 41.93 -13.85 -4.49
N SER A 428 41.87 -13.24 -3.31
CA SER A 428 42.37 -13.78 -2.04
C SER A 428 41.19 -14.06 -1.08
N PHE A 429 40.61 -15.24 -1.21
CA PHE A 429 39.41 -15.61 -0.44
C PHE A 429 39.74 -15.90 1.03
N ALA A 430 39.05 -15.23 1.94
CA ALA A 430 39.03 -15.61 3.35
C ALA A 430 38.19 -16.87 3.57
N LEU A 431 37.16 -17.08 2.73
CA LEU A 431 36.26 -18.23 2.81
C LEU A 431 35.58 -18.52 1.46
N THR A 432 35.45 -19.81 1.12
CA THR A 432 34.76 -20.31 -0.08
C THR A 432 33.94 -21.54 0.25
N PHE A 433 32.69 -21.58 -0.22
CA PHE A 433 31.83 -22.77 -0.21
C PHE A 433 31.32 -23.08 -1.61
N ASN A 434 31.53 -24.32 -2.04
CA ASN A 434 31.05 -24.88 -3.31
C ASN A 434 30.15 -26.12 -3.08
N GLN A 435 29.81 -26.40 -1.83
CA GLN A 435 28.95 -27.50 -1.40
C GLN A 435 28.06 -27.04 -0.25
N THR A 436 26.91 -27.70 -0.10
CA THR A 436 25.98 -27.45 1.00
C THR A 436 26.62 -27.79 2.35
N THR A 437 26.54 -26.88 3.31
CA THR A 437 26.99 -27.08 4.68
C THR A 437 26.05 -26.41 5.66
N LYS A 438 25.91 -27.01 6.84
CA LYS A 438 25.12 -26.48 7.96
C LYS A 438 26.00 -26.09 9.15
N ASP A 439 27.32 -26.11 8.98
CA ASP A 439 28.25 -25.79 10.06
C ASP A 439 28.50 -24.29 10.10
N THR A 440 28.39 -23.70 11.30
CA THR A 440 28.80 -22.31 11.52
C THR A 440 30.32 -22.21 11.39
N ARG A 441 30.80 -21.36 10.49
CA ARG A 441 32.23 -21.06 10.36
C ARG A 441 32.47 -19.58 10.67
N GLU A 442 33.08 -19.33 11.83
CA GLU A 442 33.64 -18.03 12.18
C GLU A 442 34.97 -17.82 11.45
N LYS A 443 35.11 -16.66 10.82
CA LYS A 443 36.36 -16.20 10.25
C LYS A 443 36.54 -14.71 10.50
N ASP A 444 37.81 -14.32 10.63
CA ASP A 444 38.22 -12.95 10.77
C ASP A 444 39.39 -12.60 9.85
N ALA A 445 39.35 -11.40 9.31
CA ALA A 445 40.44 -10.87 8.48
C ALA A 445 40.49 -9.34 8.59
N SER A 446 41.70 -8.79 8.51
CA SER A 446 41.90 -7.34 8.60
C SER A 446 42.10 -6.74 7.21
N GLY A 447 41.46 -5.60 6.96
CA GLY A 447 41.52 -4.94 5.66
C GLY A 447 40.69 -3.66 5.63
N THR A 448 40.62 -3.04 4.47
CA THR A 448 39.79 -1.85 4.21
C THR A 448 38.54 -2.18 3.43
N SER A 449 38.41 -3.39 2.90
CA SER A 449 37.19 -3.86 2.23
C SER A 449 36.90 -5.33 2.50
N MET A 450 35.62 -5.69 2.49
CA MET A 450 35.14 -7.07 2.51
C MET A 450 34.10 -7.25 1.40
N THR A 451 34.30 -8.22 0.53
CA THR A 451 33.36 -8.53 -0.55
C THR A 451 32.75 -9.91 -0.35
N THR A 452 31.43 -9.98 -0.43
CA THR A 452 30.66 -11.22 -0.39
C THR A 452 29.98 -11.42 -1.75
N SER A 453 30.17 -12.59 -2.35
CA SER A 453 29.57 -12.97 -3.62
C SER A 453 28.92 -14.35 -3.51
N PHE A 454 27.68 -14.48 -3.97
CA PHE A 454 26.98 -15.75 -4.08
C PHE A 454 26.34 -15.87 -5.45
N THR A 455 26.75 -16.88 -6.21
CA THR A 455 26.29 -17.07 -7.60
C THR A 455 24.97 -17.82 -7.71
N GLY A 456 24.46 -18.40 -6.61
CA GLY A 456 23.23 -19.18 -6.62
C GLY A 456 21.99 -18.33 -6.86
N THR A 457 21.27 -18.66 -7.93
CA THR A 457 20.07 -17.92 -8.37
C THR A 457 18.78 -18.73 -8.22
N TRP A 458 18.84 -20.01 -7.87
CA TRP A 458 17.64 -20.83 -7.71
C TRP A 458 17.08 -20.70 -6.29
N HIS A 459 15.76 -20.82 -6.12
CA HIS A 459 15.09 -20.70 -4.82
C HIS A 459 15.59 -21.69 -3.76
N SER A 460 16.21 -22.81 -4.16
CA SER A 460 16.83 -23.78 -3.25
C SER A 460 18.27 -23.42 -2.85
N SER A 461 18.93 -22.50 -3.57
CA SER A 461 20.28 -22.02 -3.26
C SER A 461 20.19 -20.88 -2.26
N SER A 462 20.88 -20.96 -1.12
CA SER A 462 20.76 -19.94 -0.06
C SER A 462 22.01 -19.83 0.82
N PHE A 463 22.18 -18.70 1.49
CA PHE A 463 23.14 -18.56 2.59
C PHE A 463 22.67 -17.54 3.63
N VAL A 464 23.18 -17.71 4.85
CA VAL A 464 22.98 -16.76 5.96
C VAL A 464 24.33 -16.44 6.58
N MET A 465 24.61 -15.15 6.73
CA MET A 465 25.85 -14.66 7.33
C MET A 465 25.57 -13.54 8.32
N GLN A 466 26.23 -13.57 9.48
CA GLN A 466 26.33 -12.42 10.37
C GLN A 466 27.72 -11.79 10.20
N PHE A 467 27.81 -10.47 10.33
CA PHE A 467 29.09 -9.76 10.33
C PHE A 467 29.22 -8.82 11.51
N LEU A 468 30.45 -8.55 11.91
CA LEU A 468 30.84 -7.57 12.91
C LEU A 468 32.17 -6.92 12.48
N VAL A 469 32.19 -5.59 12.44
CA VAL A 469 33.39 -4.80 12.15
C VAL A 469 33.99 -4.34 13.48
N LYS A 470 35.23 -4.69 13.75
CA LYS A 470 35.97 -4.32 14.97
C LYS A 470 37.09 -3.36 14.64
N ASP A 471 37.51 -2.59 15.64
CA ASP A 471 38.74 -1.82 15.55
C ASP A 471 39.93 -2.73 15.24
N TYR A 472 40.82 -2.24 14.38
CA TYR A 472 42.10 -2.89 14.18
C TYR A 472 43.05 -2.47 15.30
N VAL A 473 43.45 -3.45 16.12
CA VAL A 473 44.51 -3.24 17.12
C VAL A 473 45.78 -3.88 16.59
N GLU A 474 46.76 -3.06 16.25
CA GLU A 474 48.07 -3.52 15.82
C GLU A 474 48.82 -4.09 17.03
N THR A 475 48.79 -5.42 17.20
CA THR A 475 49.57 -6.10 18.24
C THR A 475 51.04 -6.19 17.84
N THR A 476 51.74 -5.07 17.82
CA THR A 476 53.19 -5.06 17.63
C THR A 476 53.90 -5.51 18.91
N THR A 477 54.10 -6.83 19.09
CA THR A 477 55.12 -7.37 20.00
C THR A 477 56.56 -7.15 19.50
N LYS A 478 56.77 -6.36 18.43
CA LYS A 478 58.10 -6.11 17.84
C LYS A 478 58.94 -5.02 18.51
N SER A 479 58.41 -4.28 19.49
CA SER A 479 59.20 -3.25 20.20
C SER A 479 59.92 -3.75 21.47
N ALA A 480 59.53 -4.89 22.03
CA ALA A 480 60.17 -5.43 23.24
C ALA A 480 61.59 -5.99 23.00
N GLY A 481 61.88 -6.48 21.78
CA GLY A 481 63.21 -7.01 21.43
C GLY A 481 64.30 -5.93 21.36
N LYS A 482 63.97 -4.71 20.91
CA LYS A 482 64.95 -3.63 20.79
C LYS A 482 65.29 -2.95 22.13
N ILE A 483 64.38 -3.00 23.10
CA ILE A 483 64.64 -2.46 24.45
C ILE A 483 65.57 -3.40 25.24
N PHE A 484 65.46 -4.72 25.04
CA PHE A 484 66.37 -5.68 25.66
C PHE A 484 67.80 -5.58 25.10
N ASP A 485 67.97 -5.41 23.79
CA ASP A 485 69.31 -5.25 23.20
C ASP A 485 69.99 -3.94 23.65
N LEU A 486 69.24 -2.86 23.84
CA LEU A 486 69.79 -1.59 24.35
C LEU A 486 70.21 -1.70 25.83
N LEU A 487 69.46 -2.43 26.65
CA LEU A 487 69.77 -2.65 28.07
C LEU A 487 71.01 -3.53 28.26
N VAL A 488 71.21 -4.54 27.41
CA VAL A 488 72.41 -5.40 27.45
C VAL A 488 73.67 -4.63 27.05
N VAL A 489 73.59 -3.75 26.04
CA VAL A 489 74.74 -2.92 25.63
C VAL A 489 75.11 -1.89 26.70
N VAL A 490 74.14 -1.31 27.40
CA VAL A 490 74.40 -0.36 28.51
C VAL A 490 74.99 -1.06 29.74
N LEU A 491 74.55 -2.29 30.06
CA LEU A 491 75.10 -3.08 31.17
C LEU A 491 76.52 -3.59 30.91
N ILE A 492 76.90 -3.84 29.64
CA ILE A 492 78.28 -4.19 29.28
C ILE A 492 79.19 -2.95 29.34
N ALA A 493 78.71 -1.78 28.91
CA ALA A 493 79.48 -0.54 28.99
C ALA A 493 79.75 -0.07 30.44
N LEU A 494 78.83 -0.35 31.37
CA LEU A 494 78.99 -0.04 32.80
C LEU A 494 79.90 -1.00 33.58
N LYS A 495 80.35 -2.11 32.99
CA LYS A 495 81.30 -3.05 33.61
C LYS A 495 82.77 -2.82 33.22
N ILE A 496 83.04 -1.88 32.31
CA ILE A 496 84.39 -1.57 31.79
C ILE A 496 84.92 -0.23 32.34
N LEU A 497 84.19 0.43 33.24
CA LEU A 497 84.62 1.64 33.95
C LEU A 497 85.06 1.35 35.38
#